data_AF-A0A383AXA4-F1
#
_entry.id   AF-A0A383AXA4-F1
#
_cell.length_a   1.000
_cell.length_b   1.000
_cell.length_c   1.000
_cell.angle_alpha   90.00
_cell.angle_beta   90.00
_cell.angle_gamma   90.00
#
_symmetry.space_group_name_H-M   'P 1'
#
loop_
_entity.id
_entity.type
_entity.pdbx_description
1 polymer ?
#
loop_
_entity_poly.entity_id
_entity_poly.type
_entity_poly.pdbx_seq_one_letter_code
_entity_poly.pdbx_strand_id
1 'polypeptide(L)'
;MEYVFSPADPPSVEVSGTIKRFPVHRIFCVGRNYAEHAREMGADPDREQPFFFSKPPDAVVPDGSFLNYPAATQNLLHEVELVVALA
;
A
#
# COMPACT_ATOMS: atom_id res chain seq x y z
N MET A 1 17.67 23.94 -4.74
CA MET A 1 16.55 23.95 -5.69
C MET A 1 15.55 24.96 -5.19
N GLU A 2 15.02 25.79 -6.07
CA GLU A 2 13.92 26.69 -5.75
C GLU A 2 12.63 26.08 -6.32
N TYR A 3 11.60 25.97 -5.49
CA TYR A 3 10.28 25.48 -5.90
C TYR A 3 9.31 26.65 -5.94
N VAL A 4 8.33 26.58 -6.86
CA VAL A 4 7.28 27.59 -7.00
C VAL A 4 6.29 27.61 -5.83
N PHE A 5 6.27 26.55 -5.02
CA PHE A 5 5.58 26.45 -3.73
C PHE A 5 6.33 25.43 -2.84
N SER A 6 6.10 25.49 -1.53
CA SER A 6 6.69 24.54 -0.58
C SER A 6 6.19 23.12 -0.87
N PRO A 7 7.07 22.13 -1.05
CA PRO A 7 6.64 20.74 -1.18
C PRO A 7 5.99 20.26 0.12
N ALA A 8 5.07 19.32 0.00
CA ALA A 8 4.53 18.62 1.17
C ALA A 8 5.64 17.80 1.85
N ASP A 9 5.47 17.55 3.14
CA ASP A 9 6.35 16.64 3.87
C ASP A 9 6.32 15.24 3.23
N PRO A 10 7.46 14.55 3.11
CA PRO A 10 7.49 13.20 2.57
C PRO A 10 6.58 12.26 3.38
N PRO A 11 5.74 11.45 2.72
CA PRO A 11 4.96 10.41 3.40
C PRO A 11 5.89 9.50 4.22
N SER A 12 5.49 9.19 5.45
CA SER A 12 6.31 8.38 6.36
C SER A 12 5.47 7.58 7.34
N VAL A 13 5.98 6.39 7.71
CA VAL A 13 5.33 5.49 8.67
C VAL A 13 6.05 5.47 10.01
N GLU A 14 5.33 5.09 11.06
CA GLU A 14 5.86 4.99 12.42
C GLU A 14 6.82 3.82 12.55
N VAL A 15 7.85 4.02 13.37
CA VAL A 15 8.78 2.95 13.73
C VAL A 15 8.58 2.67 15.22
N SER A 16 8.16 1.44 15.53
CA SER A 16 7.91 1.04 16.91
C SER A 16 9.14 1.25 17.80
N GLY A 17 8.93 1.82 18.99
CA GLY A 17 9.99 2.09 19.97
C GLY A 17 10.82 3.35 19.71
N THR A 18 10.47 4.19 18.73
CA THR A 18 11.18 5.46 18.49
C THR A 18 10.26 6.55 17.93
N ILE A 19 10.69 7.82 18.07
CA ILE A 19 10.03 8.98 17.43
C ILE A 19 10.45 9.16 15.96
N LYS A 20 11.50 8.45 15.52
CA LYS A 20 11.96 8.49 14.13
C LYS A 20 10.92 7.82 13.23
N ARG A 21 10.85 8.27 11.97
CA ARG A 21 9.89 7.78 10.98
C ARG A 21 10.62 7.16 9.79
N PHE A 22 9.99 6.19 9.14
CA PHE A 22 10.51 5.57 7.92
C PHE A 22 9.93 6.29 6.70
N PRO A 23 10.75 6.97 5.87
CA PRO A 23 10.26 7.70 4.70
C PRO A 23 9.83 6.72 3.59
N VAL A 24 8.62 6.91 3.07
CA VAL A 24 8.07 6.05 2.02
C VAL A 24 8.41 6.65 0.65
N HIS A 25 9.13 5.89 -0.18
CA HIS A 25 9.50 6.34 -1.53
C HIS A 25 8.59 5.77 -2.62
N ARG A 26 8.39 4.45 -2.65
CA ARG A 26 7.50 3.75 -3.59
C ARG A 26 6.78 2.62 -2.87
N ILE A 27 5.54 2.36 -3.27
CA ILE A 27 4.74 1.23 -2.77
C ILE A 27 4.50 0.27 -3.93
N PHE A 28 5.03 -0.95 -3.80
CA PHE A 28 4.78 -2.06 -4.72
C PHE A 28 3.90 -3.09 -4.01
N CYS A 29 2.84 -3.51 -4.68
CA CYS A 29 1.89 -4.51 -4.20
C CYS A 29 1.94 -5.73 -5.13
N VAL A 30 1.64 -6.91 -4.59
CA VAL A 30 1.69 -8.17 -5.35
C VAL A 30 0.29 -8.78 -5.42
N GLY A 31 -0.29 -8.81 -6.62
CA GLY A 31 -1.58 -9.43 -6.87
C GLY A 31 -1.49 -10.95 -6.90
N ARG A 32 -2.51 -11.63 -6.33
CA ARG A 32 -2.66 -13.10 -6.33
C ARG A 32 -1.50 -13.87 -5.70
N ASN A 33 -0.87 -13.31 -4.67
CA ASN A 33 0.30 -13.92 -4.02
C ASN A 33 -0.03 -14.94 -2.90
N TYR A 34 -1.30 -15.34 -2.79
CA TYR A 34 -1.78 -16.41 -1.90
C TYR A 34 -2.63 -17.38 -2.72
N ALA A 35 -2.25 -18.67 -2.73
CA ALA A 35 -2.84 -19.66 -3.63
C ALA A 35 -4.36 -19.87 -3.40
N GLU A 36 -4.83 -19.75 -2.16
CA GLU A 36 -6.26 -19.85 -1.84
C GLU A 36 -7.04 -18.65 -2.39
N HIS A 37 -6.55 -17.43 -2.16
CA HIS A 37 -7.14 -16.20 -2.68
C HIS A 37 -7.14 -16.14 -4.23
N ALA A 38 -6.09 -16.67 -4.88
CA ALA A 38 -6.06 -16.78 -6.34
C ALA A 38 -7.22 -17.65 -6.87
N ARG A 39 -7.50 -18.78 -6.21
CA ARG A 39 -8.62 -19.68 -6.58
C ARG A 39 -9.99 -19.05 -6.34
N GLU A 40 -10.16 -18.30 -5.25
CA GLU A 40 -11.39 -17.53 -4.98
C GLU A 40 -11.71 -16.52 -6.08
N MET A 41 -10.67 -15.90 -6.64
CA MET A 41 -10.77 -14.95 -7.76
C MET A 41 -10.87 -15.64 -9.13
N GLY A 42 -11.04 -16.97 -9.18
CA GLY A 42 -11.18 -17.76 -10.40
C GLY A 42 -9.89 -18.02 -11.16
N ALA A 43 -8.73 -17.78 -10.56
CA ALA A 43 -7.41 -18.00 -11.17
C ALA A 43 -6.83 -19.36 -10.75
N ASP A 44 -6.00 -19.93 -11.63
CA ASP A 44 -5.20 -21.13 -11.33
C ASP A 44 -3.80 -20.69 -10.88
N PRO A 45 -3.48 -20.72 -9.58
CA PRO A 45 -2.20 -20.24 -9.05
C PRO A 45 -0.99 -21.06 -9.53
N ASP A 46 -1.22 -22.28 -10.04
CA ASP A 46 -0.15 -23.13 -10.58
C ASP A 46 0.18 -22.79 -12.05
N ARG A 47 -0.60 -21.91 -12.68
CA ARG A 47 -0.44 -21.51 -14.09
C ARG A 47 -0.18 -20.01 -14.28
N GLU A 48 -0.60 -19.16 -13.34
CA GLU A 48 -0.46 -17.71 -13.45
C GLU A 48 0.55 -17.15 -12.45
N GLN A 49 1.54 -16.40 -12.94
CA GLN A 49 2.50 -15.73 -12.07
C GLN A 49 1.86 -14.56 -11.31
N PRO A 50 2.30 -14.26 -10.08
CA PRO A 50 1.94 -13.02 -9.41
C PRO A 50 2.34 -11.82 -10.27
N PHE A 51 1.55 -10.75 -10.18
CA PHE A 51 1.84 -9.51 -10.89
C PHE A 51 1.96 -8.35 -9.92
N PHE A 52 2.62 -7.29 -10.36
CA PHE A 52 2.85 -6.11 -9.55
C PHE A 52 1.93 -4.96 -9.97
N PHE A 53 1.46 -4.21 -8.98
CA PHE A 53 0.86 -2.90 -9.15
C PHE A 53 1.42 -1.96 -8.08
N SER A 54 1.04 -0.68 -8.13
CA SER A 54 1.56 0.32 -7.21
C SER A 54 0.48 1.21 -6.64
N LYS A 55 0.77 1.79 -5.47
CA LYS A 55 0.02 2.91 -4.88
C LYS A 55 0.97 4.11 -4.79
N PRO A 56 0.47 5.35 -4.88
CA PRO A 56 1.31 6.51 -4.64
C PRO A 56 1.73 6.55 -3.16
N PRO A 57 2.92 7.10 -2.81
CA PRO A 57 3.43 7.05 -1.44
C PRO A 57 2.53 7.72 -0.40
N ASP A 58 1.75 8.73 -0.80
CA ASP A 58 0.79 9.44 0.04
C ASP A 58 -0.52 8.67 0.26
N ALA A 59 -0.69 7.49 -0.35
CA ALA A 59 -1.80 6.59 -0.04
C ALA A 59 -1.60 5.80 1.27
N VAL A 60 -0.39 5.77 1.84
CA VAL A 60 -0.20 5.18 3.18
C VAL A 60 -0.74 6.12 4.24
N VAL A 61 -1.49 5.57 5.19
CA VAL A 61 -2.01 6.31 6.35
C VAL A 61 -1.51 5.67 7.65
N PRO A 62 -1.31 6.44 8.73
CA PRO A 62 -0.96 5.90 10.03
C PRO A 62 -1.98 4.88 10.54
N ASP A 63 -1.52 3.93 11.36
CA ASP A 63 -2.43 3.01 12.05
C ASP A 63 -3.44 3.78 12.92
N GLY A 64 -4.67 3.28 12.97
CA GLY A 64 -5.79 3.94 13.68
C GLY A 64 -6.34 5.20 13.02
N SER A 65 -5.86 5.58 11.82
CA SER A 65 -6.43 6.70 11.07
C SER A 65 -7.87 6.43 10.63
N PHE A 66 -8.69 7.48 10.59
CA PHE A 66 -10.03 7.38 10.00
C PHE A 66 -9.93 7.32 8.47
N LEU A 67 -10.35 6.19 7.88
CA LEU A 67 -10.40 6.03 6.43
C LEU A 67 -11.75 6.51 5.89
N ASN A 68 -11.74 7.58 5.09
CA ASN A 68 -12.93 8.04 4.39
C ASN A 68 -13.36 7.03 3.31
N TYR A 69 -14.67 6.78 3.21
CA TYR A 69 -15.21 5.92 2.16
C TYR A 69 -14.96 6.54 0.77
N PRO A 70 -14.35 5.83 -0.20
CA PRO A 70 -14.03 6.40 -1.51
C PRO A 70 -15.28 6.77 -2.32
N ALA A 71 -15.27 7.95 -2.95
CA ALA A 71 -16.45 8.51 -3.60
C ALA A 71 -16.96 7.73 -4.84
N ALA A 72 -16.08 6.97 -5.51
CA ALA A 72 -16.37 6.32 -6.79
C ALA A 72 -16.64 4.81 -6.70
N THR A 73 -17.03 4.30 -5.53
CA THR A 73 -17.40 2.88 -5.34
C THR A 73 -18.65 2.75 -4.47
N GLN A 74 -19.30 1.59 -4.55
CA GLN A 74 -20.32 1.13 -3.60
C GLN A 74 -19.91 -0.20 -2.94
N ASN A 75 -18.74 -0.73 -3.29
CA ASN A 75 -18.20 -1.97 -2.76
C ASN A 75 -16.70 -1.77 -2.50
N LEU A 76 -16.36 -1.50 -1.24
CA LEU A 76 -14.98 -1.35 -0.79
C LEU A 76 -14.53 -2.66 -0.15
N LEU A 77 -13.54 -3.31 -0.76
CA LEU A 77 -12.99 -4.57 -0.30
C LEU A 77 -11.74 -4.34 0.55
N HIS A 78 -11.53 -5.21 1.53
CA HIS A 78 -10.35 -5.21 2.39
C HIS A 78 -9.45 -6.38 2.01
N GLU A 79 -8.14 -6.14 1.97
CA GLU A 79 -7.10 -7.15 1.72
C GLU A 79 -6.01 -6.93 2.77
N VAL A 80 -5.78 -7.93 3.63
CA VAL A 80 -4.74 -7.89 4.67
C VAL A 80 -3.46 -8.44 4.08
N GLU A 81 -2.36 -7.67 4.16
CA GLU A 81 -1.07 -8.03 3.58
C GLU A 81 0.07 -7.84 4.58
N LEU A 82 1.14 -8.63 4.42
CA LEU A 82 2.42 -8.35 5.05
C LEU A 82 3.17 -7.29 4.24
N VAL A 83 3.55 -6.19 4.89
CA VAL A 83 4.37 -5.13 4.28
C VAL A 83 5.84 -5.32 4.61
N VAL A 84 6.70 -5.31 3.59
CA VAL A 84 8.17 -5.31 3.75
C VAL A 84 8.72 -3.93 3.41
N ALA A 85 9.41 -3.30 4.37
CA ALA A 85 10.07 -2.01 4.18
C ALA A 85 11.54 -2.21 3.75
N LEU A 86 11.94 -1.59 2.63
CA LEU A 86 13.28 -1.70 2.06
C LEU A 86 14.07 -0.39 2.27
N ALA A 87 15.28 -0.51 2.84
CA ALA A 87 16.17 0.61 3.16
C ALA A 87 17.16 0.93 2.03
#